data_AF-A0A920LEB5-F1
#
_entry.id   AF-A0A920LEB5-F1
#
_cell.length_a   1.000
_cell.length_b   1.000
_cell.length_c   1.000
_cell.angle_alpha   90.00
_cell.angle_beta   90.00
_cell.angle_gamma   90.00
#
_symmetry.space_group_name_H-M   'P 1'
#
loop_
_entity.id
_entity.type
_entity.pdbx_description
1 polymer ?
#
loop_
_entity_poly.entity_id
_entity_poly.type
_entity_poly.pdbx_seq_one_letter_code
_entity_poly.pdbx_strand_id
1 'polypeptide(L)'
;MRLQADPTVIYTIKEYYNNFDTIIRRVLYRDLKLNSKYNTYKIKRARLGPITMPDISAIDAVLNYERHKYLFMVANPSNRGYHLFASDLAGHNRNKKAYIRWINSKGIYR
;
A
#
# COMPACT_ATOMS: atom_id res chain seq x y z
N MET A 1 8.89 -5.70 11.03
CA MET A 1 7.54 -5.61 10.44
C MET A 1 7.64 -5.90 8.94
N ARG A 2 6.55 -6.30 8.27
CA ARG A 2 6.51 -6.37 6.79
C ARG A 2 6.04 -5.01 6.26
N LEU A 3 6.41 -4.64 5.03
CA LEU A 3 5.98 -3.36 4.45
C LEU A 3 4.50 -3.36 4.04
N GLN A 4 3.99 -4.49 3.54
CA GLN A 4 2.57 -4.67 3.16
C GLN A 4 2.05 -3.59 2.21
N ALA A 5 2.79 -3.33 1.13
CA ALA A 5 2.47 -2.31 0.13
C ALA A 5 1.83 -2.93 -1.12
N ASP A 6 0.59 -2.54 -1.42
CA ASP A 6 -0.16 -3.00 -2.59
C ASP A 6 0.55 -2.81 -3.95
N PRO A 7 1.28 -1.70 -4.21
CA PRO A 7 2.02 -1.53 -5.47
C PRO A 7 2.98 -2.68 -5.77
N THR A 8 3.56 -3.29 -4.74
CA THR A 8 4.49 -4.43 -4.90
C THR A 8 3.76 -5.70 -5.33
N VAL A 9 2.51 -5.88 -4.91
CA VAL A 9 1.64 -6.97 -5.35
C VAL A 9 1.16 -6.73 -6.77
N ILE A 10 0.79 -5.49 -7.11
CA ILE A 10 0.42 -5.12 -8.49
C ILE A 10 1.58 -5.43 -9.45
N TYR A 11 2.80 -5.02 -9.12
CA TYR A 11 3.98 -5.38 -9.90
C TYR A 11 4.12 -6.89 -10.04
N THR A 12 3.96 -7.63 -8.94
CA THR A 12 4.01 -9.08 -8.93
C THR A 12 2.99 -9.70 -9.90
N ILE A 13 1.75 -9.22 -9.91
CA ILE A 13 0.69 -9.74 -10.80
C ILE A 13 1.08 -9.48 -12.27
N LYS A 14 1.56 -8.26 -12.58
CA LYS A 14 1.99 -7.89 -13.93
C LYS A 14 3.16 -8.74 -14.42
N GLU A 15 4.14 -8.97 -13.54
CA GLU A 15 5.28 -9.86 -13.79
C GLU A 15 4.81 -11.31 -14.01
N TYR A 16 3.93 -11.83 -13.15
CA TYR A 16 3.43 -13.20 -13.23
C TYR A 16 2.66 -13.50 -14.52
N TYR A 17 1.82 -12.57 -14.98
CA TYR A 17 1.06 -12.70 -16.23
C TYR A 17 1.80 -12.15 -17.46
N ASN A 18 3.03 -11.64 -17.28
CA ASN A 18 3.82 -10.96 -18.30
C ASN A 18 3.02 -9.89 -19.09
N ASN A 19 2.17 -9.13 -18.39
CA ASN A 19 1.31 -8.12 -18.98
C ASN A 19 1.33 -6.84 -18.13
N PHE A 20 2.24 -5.93 -18.49
CA PHE A 20 2.44 -4.67 -17.78
C PHE A 20 1.38 -3.60 -18.10
N ASP A 21 0.61 -3.77 -19.17
CA ASP A 21 -0.51 -2.88 -19.56
C ASP A 21 -1.78 -3.12 -18.73
N THR A 22 -1.81 -4.20 -17.95
CA THR A 22 -2.95 -4.53 -17.09
C THR A 22 -3.24 -3.41 -16.08
N ILE A 23 -4.47 -2.86 -16.10
CA ILE A 23 -4.93 -1.83 -15.17
C ILE A 23 -5.59 -2.48 -13.95
N ILE A 24 -4.88 -2.50 -12.82
CA ILE A 24 -5.37 -3.05 -11.55
C ILE A 24 -5.76 -1.90 -10.61
N ARG A 25 -7.07 -1.65 -10.46
CA ARG A 25 -7.59 -0.56 -9.59
C ARG A 25 -7.78 -0.96 -8.12
N ARG A 26 -7.80 -2.26 -7.80
CA ARG A 26 -8.04 -2.80 -6.44
C ARG A 26 -7.36 -4.16 -6.33
N VAL A 27 -6.58 -4.35 -5.28
CA VAL A 27 -5.94 -5.62 -4.93
C VAL A 27 -6.88 -6.41 -4.02
N LEU A 28 -7.11 -7.69 -4.33
CA LEU A 28 -7.98 -8.58 -3.56
C LEU A 28 -7.17 -9.52 -2.67
N TYR A 29 -7.82 -10.10 -1.65
CA TYR A 29 -7.19 -11.05 -0.74
C TYR A 29 -6.57 -12.27 -1.45
N ARG A 30 -7.13 -12.69 -2.58
CA ARG A 30 -6.57 -13.78 -3.39
C ARG A 30 -5.23 -13.41 -4.00
N ASP A 31 -5.07 -12.15 -4.42
CA ASP A 31 -3.88 -11.65 -5.10
C ASP A 31 -2.70 -11.55 -4.11
N LEU A 32 -2.99 -11.22 -2.84
CA LEU A 32 -2.00 -11.18 -1.76
C LEU A 32 -1.31 -12.52 -1.50
N LYS A 33 -1.91 -13.64 -1.92
CA LYS A 33 -1.37 -14.99 -1.69
C LYS A 33 -0.27 -15.38 -2.68
N LEU A 34 -0.14 -14.66 -3.78
CA LEU A 34 0.78 -15.00 -4.87
C LEU A 34 2.24 -14.99 -4.39
N ASN A 35 2.98 -16.04 -4.75
CA ASN A 35 4.37 -16.20 -4.36
C ASN A 35 5.26 -15.39 -5.32
N SER A 36 5.95 -14.39 -4.79
CA SER A 36 7.02 -13.69 -5.52
C SER A 36 8.00 -13.06 -4.56
N LYS A 37 9.19 -12.80 -5.08
CA LYS A 37 10.22 -12.01 -4.41
C LYS A 37 9.74 -10.58 -4.15
N TYR A 38 8.82 -10.03 -4.94
CA TYR A 38 8.30 -8.66 -4.77
C TYR A 38 7.12 -8.55 -3.79
N ASN A 39 6.45 -9.63 -3.42
CA ASN A 39 5.25 -9.55 -2.59
C ASN A 39 5.58 -9.22 -1.11
N THR A 40 5.51 -7.93 -0.77
CA THR A 40 5.82 -7.42 0.59
C THR A 40 4.82 -7.83 1.67
N TYR A 41 3.73 -8.52 1.34
CA TYR A 41 2.88 -9.18 2.33
C TYR A 41 3.46 -10.50 2.85
N LYS A 42 4.33 -11.16 2.07
CA LYS A 42 4.92 -12.46 2.43
C LYS A 42 6.35 -12.31 2.94
N ILE A 43 7.15 -11.49 2.28
CA ILE A 43 8.55 -11.24 2.64
C ILE A 43 8.71 -10.10 3.66
N LYS A 44 9.72 -10.18 4.53
CA LYS A 44 10.00 -9.18 5.60
C LYS A 44 11.05 -8.13 5.21
N ARG A 45 12.09 -8.55 4.51
CA ARG A 45 13.24 -7.72 4.11
C ARG A 45 13.71 -8.27 2.78
N ALA A 46 13.77 -7.42 1.75
CA ALA A 46 14.33 -7.85 0.49
C ALA A 46 15.10 -6.71 -0.17
N ARG A 47 16.32 -7.04 -0.60
CA ARG A 47 17.05 -6.26 -1.62
C ARG A 47 16.37 -6.59 -2.95
N LEU A 48 15.40 -5.77 -3.32
CA LEU A 48 14.72 -5.85 -4.60
C LEU A 48 15.03 -4.59 -5.37
N GLY A 49 15.04 -4.74 -6.70
CA GLY A 49 15.08 -3.58 -7.58
C GLY A 49 13.82 -2.72 -7.43
N PRO A 50 13.85 -1.48 -7.92
CA PRO A 50 12.68 -0.61 -7.96
C PRO A 50 11.57 -1.25 -8.81
N ILE A 51 10.33 -1.13 -8.36
CA ILE A 51 9.14 -1.57 -9.12
C ILE A 51 8.65 -0.53 -10.14
N THR A 52 9.18 0.69 -10.06
CA THR A 52 8.86 1.83 -10.93
C THR A 52 10.00 2.85 -10.89
N MET A 53 10.02 3.78 -11.85
CA MET A 53 10.96 4.90 -11.83
C MET A 53 10.53 5.89 -10.74
N PRO A 54 11.36 6.15 -9.71
CA PRO A 54 11.03 7.14 -8.70
C PRO A 54 11.17 8.56 -9.25
N ASP A 55 10.33 9.45 -8.75
CA ASP A 55 10.49 10.88 -8.94
C ASP A 55 11.55 11.45 -7.97
N ILE A 56 12.12 12.61 -8.29
CA ILE A 56 13.10 13.30 -7.42
C ILE A 56 12.50 13.56 -6.04
N SER A 57 11.23 13.98 -5.98
CA SER A 57 10.54 14.21 -4.71
C SER A 57 10.45 12.95 -3.82
N ALA A 58 10.32 11.78 -4.43
CA ALA A 58 10.31 10.51 -3.71
C ALA A 58 11.70 10.13 -3.18
N ILE A 59 12.75 10.43 -3.97
CA ILE A 59 14.14 10.23 -3.54
C ILE A 59 14.45 11.14 -2.35
N ASP A 60 14.11 12.43 -2.45
CA ASP A 60 14.32 13.40 -1.38
C ASP A 60 13.54 13.04 -0.11
N ALA A 61 12.31 12.54 -0.23
CA ALA A 61 11.52 12.08 0.91
C ALA A 61 12.15 10.88 1.64
N VAL A 62 12.86 10.00 0.92
CA VAL A 62 13.58 8.87 1.52
C VAL A 62 14.86 9.34 2.19
N LEU A 63 15.60 10.25 1.57
CA LEU A 63 16.85 10.78 2.11
C LEU A 63 16.62 11.70 3.33
N ASN A 64 15.58 12.53 3.27
CA ASN A 64 15.23 13.55 4.27
C ASN A 64 13.93 13.19 5.01
N TYR A 65 13.79 11.94 5.41
CA TYR A 65 12.56 11.48 6.07
C TYR A 65 12.33 12.16 7.43
N GLU A 66 11.07 12.45 7.74
CA GLU A 66 10.68 12.98 9.05
C GLU A 66 10.71 11.86 10.11
N ARG A 67 11.32 12.14 11.26
CA ARG A 67 11.39 11.17 12.36
C ARG A 67 10.07 11.15 13.14
N HIS A 68 9.29 10.09 12.93
CA HIS A 68 8.04 9.87 13.65
C HIS A 68 7.90 8.41 14.12
N LYS A 69 6.96 8.16 15.03
CA LYS A 69 6.66 6.80 15.58
C LYS A 69 5.49 6.10 14.88
N TYR A 70 4.99 6.64 13.77
CA TYR A 70 3.90 6.03 13.02
C TYR A 70 4.34 4.75 12.32
N LEU A 71 3.51 3.71 12.41
CA LEU A 71 3.74 2.41 11.78
C LEU A 71 2.66 2.07 10.75
N PHE A 72 1.50 2.72 10.85
CA PHE A 72 0.35 2.43 10.02
C PHE A 72 -0.21 3.71 9.42
N MET A 73 -0.77 3.61 8.22
CA MET A 73 -1.50 4.70 7.57
C MET A 73 -2.77 4.17 6.89
N VAL A 74 -3.79 5.03 6.81
CA VAL A 74 -5.05 4.79 6.06
C VAL A 74 -5.40 6.07 5.32
N ALA A 75 -5.98 5.99 4.12
CA ALA A 75 -6.48 7.17 3.43
C ALA A 75 -7.51 7.94 4.28
N ASN A 76 -7.42 9.26 4.32
CA ASN A 76 -8.33 10.10 5.09
C ASN A 76 -9.64 10.29 4.30
N PRO A 77 -10.80 9.83 4.83
CA PRO A 77 -12.07 9.97 4.13
C PRO A 77 -12.58 11.43 4.09
N SER A 78 -12.15 12.28 5.03
CA SER A 78 -12.58 13.68 5.14
C SER A 78 -11.70 14.63 4.34
N ASN A 79 -10.44 14.28 4.09
CA ASN A 79 -9.50 15.12 3.37
C ASN A 79 -8.79 14.32 2.26
N ARG A 80 -9.20 14.57 1.01
CA ARG A 80 -8.66 13.86 -0.16
C ARG A 80 -7.18 14.18 -0.35
N GLY A 81 -6.39 13.16 -0.63
CA GLY A 81 -4.93 13.29 -0.80
C GLY A 81 -4.13 13.16 0.49
N TYR A 82 -4.79 13.06 1.66
CA TYR A 82 -4.13 12.91 2.94
C TYR A 82 -4.34 11.53 3.56
N HIS A 83 -3.48 11.19 4.51
CA HIS A 83 -3.50 9.94 5.25
C HIS A 83 -3.66 10.18 6.75
N LEU A 84 -4.37 9.27 7.41
CA LEU A 84 -4.44 9.16 8.87
C LEU A 84 -3.35 8.19 9.33
N PHE A 85 -2.38 8.71 10.08
CA PHE A 85 -1.27 7.92 10.63
C PHE A 85 -1.60 7.39 12.02
N ALA A 86 -1.07 6.21 12.36
CA ALA A 86 -1.19 5.60 13.68
C ALA A 86 0.10 4.88 14.07
N SER A 87 0.46 4.95 15.35
CA SER A 87 1.62 4.25 15.93
C SER A 87 1.30 2.82 16.35
N ASP A 88 0.03 2.49 16.58
CA ASP A 88 -0.43 1.19 17.04
C ASP A 88 -1.50 0.57 16.13
N LEU A 89 -1.71 -0.74 16.31
CA LEU A 89 -2.69 -1.50 15.53
C LEU A 89 -4.14 -1.11 15.90
N ALA A 90 -4.39 -0.77 17.16
CA ALA A 90 -5.71 -0.39 17.65
C ALA A 90 -6.20 0.92 17.00
N GLY A 91 -5.33 1.94 16.95
CA GLY A 91 -5.57 3.21 16.27
C GLY A 91 -5.75 3.02 14.77
N HIS A 92 -4.90 2.19 14.13
CA HIS A 92 -5.08 1.83 12.72
C HIS A 92 -6.46 1.21 12.45
N ASN A 93 -6.90 0.26 13.30
CA ASN A 93 -8.20 -0.40 13.13
C ASN A 93 -9.38 0.56 13.30
N ARG A 94 -9.28 1.58 14.16
CA ARG A 94 -10.29 2.65 14.26
C ARG A 94 -10.36 3.47 12.97
N ASN A 95 -9.20 3.90 12.45
CA ASN A 95 -9.12 4.66 11.19
C ASN A 95 -9.63 3.85 10.00
N LYS A 96 -9.27 2.56 9.94
CA LYS A 96 -9.76 1.60 8.94
C LYS A 96 -11.29 1.49 8.96
N LYS A 97 -11.92 1.38 10.13
CA LYS A 97 -13.39 1.33 10.26
C LYS A 97 -14.05 2.62 9.73
N ALA A 98 -13.46 3.79 9.99
CA ALA A 98 -13.96 5.04 9.44
C ALA A 98 -13.88 5.07 7.90
N TYR A 99 -12.75 4.64 7.35
CA TYR A 99 -12.56 4.55 5.90
C TYR A 99 -13.51 3.54 5.23
N ILE A 100 -13.71 2.36 5.82
CA ILE A 100 -14.65 1.35 5.30
C ILE A 100 -16.09 1.89 5.29
N ARG A 101 -16.53 2.54 6.37
CA ARG A 101 -17.85 3.17 6.43
C ARG A 101 -18.03 4.21 5.32
N TRP A 102 -17.00 5.04 5.09
CA TRP A 102 -17.00 6.01 4.02
C TRP A 102 -17.07 5.35 2.62
N ILE A 103 -16.25 4.34 2.33
CA ILE A 103 -16.32 3.58 1.06
C ILE A 103 -17.73 3.02 0.84
N ASN A 104 -18.30 2.37 1.86
CA ASN A 104 -19.62 1.75 1.76
C ASN A 104 -20.70 2.81 1.49
N SER A 105 -20.61 3.99 2.12
CA SER A 105 -21.53 5.11 1.88
C SER A 105 -21.47 5.66 0.45
N LYS A 106 -20.35 5.45 -0.26
CA LYS A 106 -20.17 5.85 -1.66
C LYS A 106 -20.63 4.78 -2.66
N GLY A 107 -21.10 3.63 -2.19
CA GLY A 107 -21.54 2.53 -3.07
C GLY A 107 -20.42 1.93 -3.91
N ILE A 108 -19.15 2.08 -3.49
CA ILE A 108 -17.99 1.55 -4.23
C ILE A 108 -17.81 0.08 -3.84
N TYR A 109 -18.59 -0.76 -4.52
CA TYR A 109 -18.51 -2.21 -4.42
C TYR A 109 -17.66 -2.75 -5.57
N ARG A 110 -16.63 -3.53 -5.24
CA ARG A 110 -15.80 -4.25 -6.20
C ARG A 110 -15.28 -5.51 -5.54
#